data_AF-A0A1H8XC81-F1
#
_entry.id   AF-A0A1H8XC81-F1
#
_cell.length_a   1.000
_cell.length_b   1.000
_cell.length_c   1.000
_cell.angle_alpha   90.00
_cell.angle_beta   90.00
_cell.angle_gamma   90.00
#
_symmetry.space_group_name_H-M   'P 1'
#
loop_
_entity.id
_entity.type
_entity.pdbx_description
1 polymer ?
#
loop_
_entity_poly.entity_id
_entity_poly.type
_entity_poly.pdbx_seq_one_letter_code
_entity_poly.pdbx_strand_id
1 'polypeptide(L)'
;MTNPNPFIRGYQNLYIRRELMITYEEHFAPCYRQIGAEQQDAGDDRLVGHHAIFNDTHALAIEPETVTDDQHTLYPANGQVRAVVYAVRATENGEELHLGDTESRPRAEGLLKRIQFETGFYSRSFEITSAHLPDEEWDELQDLVQHADTQPLMFECFTLPDSDAIGFKLHCTPWTDEHLAYACACSLSEVQAAMEGQGFEPETIRVLSLAGQADVRILILDPNGCLLEGLPQF
;
A
#
# COMPACT_ATOMS: atom_id res chain seq x y z
N MET A 1 4.34 18.88 -2.08
CA MET A 1 4.48 17.44 -2.36
C MET A 1 5.33 16.86 -1.25
N THR A 2 4.70 16.32 -0.23
CA THR A 2 5.37 15.61 0.87
C THR A 2 6.08 14.42 0.25
N ASN A 3 7.41 14.39 0.30
CA ASN A 3 8.19 13.29 -0.26
C ASN A 3 7.77 12.01 0.50
N PRO A 4 6.94 11.12 -0.09
CA PRO A 4 6.56 9.90 0.59
C PRO A 4 7.83 9.06 0.75
N ASN A 5 7.93 8.31 1.85
CA ASN A 5 9.05 7.40 2.08
C ASN A 5 9.33 6.60 0.79
N PRO A 6 10.52 6.75 0.15
CA PRO A 6 10.75 6.31 -1.22
C PRO A 6 10.84 4.79 -1.37
N PHE A 7 10.93 4.07 -0.25
CA PHE A 7 10.81 2.62 -0.21
C PHE A 7 9.37 2.13 -0.33
N ILE A 8 8.37 2.99 -0.05
CA ILE A 8 6.96 2.63 -0.21
C ILE A 8 6.66 2.52 -1.71
N ARG A 9 6.36 1.30 -2.15
CA ARG A 9 5.96 1.01 -3.53
C ARG A 9 4.66 0.22 -3.57
N GLY A 10 4.00 0.30 -4.71
CA GLY A 10 2.80 -0.46 -5.00
C GLY A 10 1.55 0.06 -4.29
N TYR A 11 0.47 -0.66 -4.53
CA TYR A 11 -0.86 -0.34 -4.03
C TYR A 11 -0.96 -0.53 -2.52
N GLN A 12 -1.29 0.54 -1.81
CA GLN A 12 -1.54 0.52 -0.37
C GLN A 12 -3.02 0.26 -0.09
N ASN A 13 -3.34 -0.20 1.11
CA ASN A 13 -4.72 -0.36 1.59
C ASN A 13 -5.63 -1.06 0.58
N LEU A 14 -5.21 -2.23 0.09
CA LEU A 14 -6.00 -3.01 -0.87
C LEU A 14 -7.30 -3.49 -0.23
N TYR A 15 -8.45 -3.20 -0.84
CA TYR A 15 -9.76 -3.65 -0.36
C TYR A 15 -10.73 -3.93 -1.51
N ILE A 16 -11.86 -4.57 -1.18
CA ILE A 16 -12.91 -4.90 -2.14
C ILE A 16 -14.12 -4.01 -1.86
N ARG A 17 -14.68 -3.43 -2.92
CA ARG A 17 -15.94 -2.67 -2.87
C ARG A 17 -16.96 -3.30 -3.80
N ARG A 18 -18.18 -3.50 -3.30
CA ARG A 18 -19.31 -3.96 -4.11
C ARG A 18 -20.05 -2.76 -4.68
N GLU A 19 -20.18 -2.68 -6.01
CA GLU A 19 -20.70 -1.52 -6.73
C GLU A 19 -21.69 -1.93 -7.82
N LEU A 20 -22.59 -1.02 -8.18
CA LEU A 20 -23.46 -1.16 -9.35
C LEU A 20 -22.77 -0.54 -10.57
N MET A 21 -22.64 -1.32 -11.64
CA MET A 21 -22.29 -0.82 -12.97
C MET A 21 -23.59 -0.39 -13.68
N ILE A 22 -23.73 0.90 -13.94
CA ILE A 22 -24.95 1.51 -14.45
C ILE A 22 -24.69 2.15 -15.81
N THR A 23 -25.58 1.90 -16.76
CA THR A 23 -25.62 2.67 -18.03
C THR A 23 -26.82 3.58 -18.02
N TYR A 24 -26.70 4.78 -18.58
CA TYR A 24 -27.77 5.76 -18.62
C TYR A 24 -27.73 6.49 -19.96
N GLU A 25 -28.88 7.01 -20.37
CA GLU A 25 -29.00 7.75 -21.62
C GLU A 25 -28.10 9.00 -21.54
N GLU A 26 -27.48 9.36 -22.66
CA GLU A 26 -26.46 10.44 -22.84
C GLU A 26 -24.98 10.04 -22.69
N HIS A 27 -24.63 8.85 -22.17
CA HIS A 27 -23.23 8.44 -22.03
C HIS A 27 -22.94 7.00 -22.47
N PHE A 28 -21.90 6.82 -23.30
CA PHE A 28 -21.44 5.50 -23.74
C PHE A 28 -20.65 4.74 -22.66
N ALA A 29 -20.03 5.45 -21.72
CA ALA A 29 -19.27 4.85 -20.63
C ALA A 29 -20.20 4.57 -19.43
N PRO A 30 -20.17 3.35 -18.83
CA PRO A 30 -20.93 3.09 -17.62
C PRO A 30 -20.37 3.89 -16.45
N CYS A 31 -21.22 4.20 -15.48
CA CYS A 31 -20.80 4.73 -14.18
C CYS A 31 -20.87 3.63 -13.11
N TYR A 32 -20.08 3.80 -12.05
CA TYR A 32 -19.99 2.87 -10.92
C TYR A 32 -20.43 3.59 -9.66
N ARG A 33 -21.37 3.00 -8.92
CA ARG A 33 -21.95 3.60 -7.72
C ARG A 33 -22.03 2.60 -6.58
N GLN A 34 -21.80 3.09 -5.37
CA GLN A 34 -21.99 2.28 -4.17
C GLN A 34 -23.47 1.97 -3.99
N ILE A 35 -23.75 0.76 -3.50
CA ILE A 35 -25.11 0.34 -3.20
C ILE A 35 -25.58 1.10 -1.95
N GLY A 36 -26.75 1.75 -2.05
CA GLY A 36 -27.35 2.45 -0.91
C GLY A 36 -27.54 1.53 0.30
N ALA A 37 -27.47 2.11 1.50
CA ALA A 37 -27.49 1.36 2.77
C ALA A 37 -28.69 0.39 2.89
N GLU A 38 -29.85 0.77 2.34
CA GLU A 38 -31.08 -0.02 2.34
C GLU A 38 -30.97 -1.35 1.56
N GLN A 39 -29.99 -1.48 0.67
CA GLN A 39 -29.84 -2.60 -0.25
C GLN A 39 -28.48 -3.30 -0.13
N GLN A 40 -27.67 -2.96 0.89
CA GLN A 40 -26.33 -3.53 1.04
C GLN A 40 -26.33 -5.06 1.14
N ASP A 41 -27.34 -5.63 1.80
CA ASP A 41 -27.51 -7.08 1.98
C ASP A 41 -28.31 -7.76 0.85
N ALA A 42 -28.79 -7.00 -0.13
CA ALA A 42 -29.52 -7.57 -1.26
C ALA A 42 -28.59 -8.43 -2.14
N GLY A 43 -29.06 -9.62 -2.52
CA GLY A 43 -28.35 -10.50 -3.47
C GLY A 43 -28.15 -9.85 -4.84
N ASP A 44 -27.06 -10.18 -5.53
CA ASP A 44 -26.72 -9.59 -6.84
C ASP A 44 -27.85 -9.76 -7.86
N ASP A 45 -28.51 -10.93 -7.84
CA ASP A 45 -29.64 -11.32 -8.70
C ASP A 45 -30.87 -10.42 -8.53
N ARG A 46 -31.00 -9.75 -7.39
CA ARG A 46 -32.09 -8.79 -7.10
C ARG A 46 -31.77 -7.37 -7.53
N LEU A 47 -30.56 -7.10 -8.00
CA LEU A 47 -30.11 -5.76 -8.39
C LEU A 47 -29.85 -5.69 -9.89
N VAL A 48 -29.24 -6.73 -10.47
CA VAL A 48 -28.93 -6.77 -11.90
C VAL A 48 -30.21 -6.74 -12.73
N GLY A 49 -30.25 -5.87 -13.75
CA GLY A 49 -31.40 -5.77 -14.64
C GLY A 49 -32.53 -4.86 -14.12
N HIS A 50 -32.43 -4.32 -12.90
CA HIS A 50 -33.37 -3.32 -12.41
C HIS A 50 -33.01 -1.90 -12.84
N HIS A 51 -34.03 -1.06 -12.95
CA HIS A 51 -33.86 0.39 -13.07
C HIS A 51 -33.10 0.92 -11.85
N ALA A 52 -32.28 1.94 -12.08
CA ALA A 52 -31.48 2.58 -11.05
C ALA A 52 -31.75 4.07 -10.99
N ILE A 53 -31.88 4.58 -9.77
CA ILE A 53 -31.73 6.00 -9.47
C ILE A 53 -30.39 6.20 -8.75
N PHE A 54 -29.65 7.24 -9.10
CA PHE A 54 -28.32 7.48 -8.54
C PHE A 54 -27.94 8.96 -8.43
N ASN A 55 -26.95 9.23 -7.59
CA ASN A 55 -26.22 10.50 -7.52
C ASN A 55 -24.74 10.25 -7.83
N ASP A 56 -23.83 11.15 -7.48
CA ASP A 56 -22.40 11.01 -7.81
C ASP A 56 -21.71 9.83 -7.09
N THR A 57 -22.28 9.33 -6.00
CA THR A 57 -21.60 8.37 -5.11
C THR A 57 -22.38 7.07 -4.92
N HIS A 58 -23.71 7.14 -4.85
CA HIS A 58 -24.57 6.01 -4.49
C HIS A 58 -25.70 5.81 -5.49
N ALA A 59 -26.22 4.58 -5.52
CA ALA A 59 -27.34 4.17 -6.34
C ALA A 59 -28.28 3.22 -5.60
N LEU A 60 -29.54 3.23 -6.00
CA LEU A 60 -30.56 2.28 -5.59
C LEU A 60 -31.13 1.58 -6.83
N ALA A 61 -31.28 0.26 -6.74
CA ALA A 61 -31.99 -0.54 -7.75
C ALA A 61 -33.47 -0.60 -7.35
N ILE A 62 -34.36 -0.05 -8.16
CA ILE A 62 -35.76 0.19 -7.77
C ILE A 62 -36.68 0.04 -8.97
N GLU A 63 -37.91 -0.43 -8.76
CA GLU A 63 -38.91 -0.45 -9.83
C GLU A 63 -39.28 0.99 -10.19
N PRO A 64 -39.28 1.38 -11.48
CA PRO A 64 -39.53 2.76 -11.90
C PRO A 64 -40.83 3.35 -11.33
N GLU A 65 -41.87 2.53 -11.16
CA GLU A 65 -43.18 2.94 -10.67
C GLU A 65 -43.21 3.18 -9.14
N THR A 66 -42.14 2.81 -8.43
CA THR A 66 -42.04 2.89 -6.97
C THR A 66 -41.17 4.04 -6.47
N VAL A 67 -40.54 4.79 -7.37
CA VAL A 67 -39.67 5.90 -7.00
C VAL A 67 -40.49 7.06 -6.44
N THR A 68 -40.12 7.53 -5.24
CA THR A 68 -40.75 8.70 -4.61
C THR A 68 -40.05 10.01 -5.01
N ASP A 69 -40.75 11.14 -4.87
CA ASP A 69 -40.17 12.48 -5.12
C ASP A 69 -38.96 12.77 -4.22
N ASP A 70 -38.99 12.30 -2.97
CA ASP A 70 -37.87 12.43 -2.03
C ASP A 70 -36.65 11.64 -2.50
N GLN A 71 -36.87 10.41 -3.00
CA GLN A 71 -35.80 9.59 -3.57
C GLN A 71 -35.23 10.20 -4.85
N HIS A 72 -36.07 10.73 -5.73
CA HIS A 72 -35.60 11.46 -6.92
C HIS A 72 -34.80 12.71 -6.58
N THR A 73 -35.16 13.40 -5.49
CA THR A 73 -34.39 14.56 -5.01
C THR A 73 -32.99 14.16 -4.53
N LEU A 74 -32.87 13.02 -3.86
CA LEU A 74 -31.59 12.49 -3.36
C LEU A 74 -30.75 11.81 -4.45
N TYR A 75 -31.40 11.23 -5.45
CA TYR A 75 -30.84 10.45 -6.55
C TYR A 75 -31.39 10.98 -7.89
N PRO A 76 -30.85 12.12 -8.39
CA PRO A 76 -31.44 12.85 -9.51
C PRO A 76 -31.27 12.16 -10.86
N ALA A 77 -30.28 11.27 -11.00
CA ALA A 77 -29.99 10.60 -12.26
C ALA A 77 -30.70 9.23 -12.33
N ASN A 78 -31.01 8.81 -13.55
CA ASN A 78 -31.72 7.57 -13.85
C ASN A 78 -30.89 6.70 -14.80
N GLY A 79 -30.97 5.38 -14.67
CA GLY A 79 -30.23 4.45 -15.52
C GLY A 79 -30.64 3.00 -15.29
N GLN A 80 -29.83 2.10 -15.81
CA GLN A 80 -30.07 0.67 -15.79
C GLN A 80 -28.88 -0.06 -15.16
N VAL A 81 -29.12 -0.86 -14.13
CA VAL A 81 -28.08 -1.74 -13.56
C VAL A 81 -27.75 -2.83 -14.58
N ARG A 82 -26.50 -2.86 -15.04
CA ARG A 82 -26.00 -3.86 -15.99
C ARG A 82 -25.30 -5.02 -15.30
N ALA A 83 -24.61 -4.74 -14.20
CA ALA A 83 -23.92 -5.74 -13.40
C ALA A 83 -23.76 -5.24 -11.96
N VAL A 84 -23.63 -6.18 -11.03
CA VAL A 84 -23.00 -5.92 -9.73
C VAL A 84 -21.55 -6.37 -9.86
N VAL A 85 -20.64 -5.47 -9.53
CA VAL A 85 -19.19 -5.74 -9.60
C VAL A 85 -18.59 -5.73 -8.21
N TYR A 86 -17.57 -6.56 -8.03
CA TYR A 86 -16.72 -6.55 -6.86
C TYR A 86 -15.37 -5.97 -7.28
N ALA A 87 -15.27 -4.65 -7.17
CA ALA A 87 -14.14 -3.85 -7.55
C ALA A 87 -13.02 -4.00 -6.51
N VAL A 88 -11.83 -4.37 -6.97
CA VAL A 88 -10.61 -4.30 -6.17
C VAL A 88 -10.07 -2.86 -6.27
N ARG A 89 -9.87 -2.23 -5.11
CA ARG A 89 -9.43 -0.85 -4.99
C ARG A 89 -8.19 -0.77 -4.10
N ALA A 90 -7.45 0.32 -4.25
CA ALA A 90 -6.25 0.63 -3.50
C ALA A 90 -6.14 2.12 -3.19
N THR A 91 -5.13 2.49 -2.42
CA THR A 91 -4.66 3.86 -2.27
C THR A 91 -3.26 3.99 -2.87
N GLU A 92 -3.02 5.04 -3.63
CA GLU A 92 -1.69 5.45 -4.10
C GLU A 92 -1.59 6.97 -3.93
N ASN A 93 -0.53 7.46 -3.27
CA ASN A 93 -0.35 8.89 -2.99
C ASN A 93 -1.54 9.57 -2.29
N GLY A 94 -2.29 8.82 -1.47
CA GLY A 94 -3.48 9.30 -0.77
C GLY A 94 -4.75 9.32 -1.61
N GLU A 95 -4.68 8.95 -2.89
CA GLU A 95 -5.82 8.87 -3.80
C GLU A 95 -6.30 7.42 -3.94
N GLU A 96 -7.62 7.25 -4.01
CA GLU A 96 -8.22 5.95 -4.25
C GLU A 96 -8.12 5.57 -5.72
N LEU A 97 -7.56 4.39 -6.00
CA LEU A 97 -7.43 3.81 -7.32
C LEU A 97 -8.33 2.60 -7.49
N HIS A 98 -8.91 2.49 -8.69
CA HIS A 98 -9.60 1.29 -9.14
C HIS A 98 -8.60 0.38 -9.87
N LEU A 99 -8.47 -0.87 -9.41
CA LEU A 99 -7.50 -1.83 -9.97
C LEU A 99 -8.13 -2.84 -10.92
N GLY A 100 -9.41 -3.17 -10.71
CA GLY A 100 -10.15 -4.04 -11.59
C GLY A 100 -11.44 -4.56 -10.98
N ASP A 101 -12.36 -4.96 -11.86
CA ASP A 101 -13.64 -5.55 -11.51
C ASP A 101 -13.59 -7.08 -11.54
N THR A 102 -14.36 -7.70 -10.65
CA THR A 102 -14.68 -9.12 -10.72
C THR A 102 -16.19 -9.33 -10.57
N GLU A 103 -16.68 -10.47 -11.05
CA GLU A 103 -18.11 -10.79 -11.10
C GLU A 103 -18.66 -11.37 -9.79
N SER A 104 -17.81 -11.64 -8.79
CA SER A 104 -18.26 -12.23 -7.53
C SER A 104 -17.29 -11.95 -6.38
N ARG A 105 -17.81 -11.89 -5.15
CA ARG A 105 -17.02 -11.71 -3.94
C ARG A 105 -15.86 -12.71 -3.81
N PRO A 106 -16.06 -14.04 -4.00
CA PRO A 106 -14.95 -15.00 -3.85
C PRO A 106 -13.85 -14.81 -4.90
N ARG A 107 -14.20 -14.34 -6.11
CA ARG A 107 -13.19 -14.01 -7.13
C ARG A 107 -12.41 -12.76 -6.78
N ALA A 108 -13.08 -11.72 -6.28
CA ALA A 108 -12.41 -10.53 -5.75
C ALA A 108 -11.47 -10.89 -4.61
N GLU A 109 -11.92 -11.69 -3.63
CA GLU A 109 -11.11 -12.13 -2.49
C GLU A 109 -9.90 -12.96 -2.97
N GLY A 110 -10.11 -13.87 -3.93
CA GLY A 110 -9.01 -14.62 -4.54
C GLY A 110 -8.03 -13.73 -5.29
N LEU A 111 -8.50 -12.69 -5.99
CA LEU A 111 -7.65 -11.72 -6.67
C LEU A 111 -6.87 -10.88 -5.66
N LEU A 112 -7.55 -10.33 -4.66
CA LEU A 112 -6.98 -9.55 -3.56
C LEU A 112 -5.84 -10.34 -2.88
N LYS A 113 -6.09 -11.60 -2.54
CA LYS A 113 -5.06 -12.48 -1.95
C LYS A 113 -3.84 -12.67 -2.85
N ARG A 114 -4.03 -12.81 -4.16
CA ARG A 114 -2.94 -12.96 -5.14
C ARG A 114 -2.14 -11.68 -5.32
N ILE A 115 -2.74 -10.50 -5.20
CA ILE A 115 -2.05 -9.21 -5.36
C ILE A 115 -1.43 -8.69 -4.06
N GLN A 116 -1.99 -9.05 -2.90
CA GLN A 116 -1.41 -8.75 -1.59
C GLN A 116 -0.17 -9.61 -1.30
N PHE A 117 -0.11 -10.82 -1.88
CA PHE A 117 0.96 -11.80 -1.68
C PHE A 117 1.36 -11.95 -0.18
N GLU A 118 0.48 -12.55 0.62
CA GLU A 118 0.70 -12.77 2.07
C GLU A 118 2.01 -13.51 2.42
N THR A 119 2.57 -14.28 1.49
CA THR A 119 3.83 -15.04 1.66
C THR A 119 4.98 -14.53 0.77
N GLY A 120 4.81 -13.39 0.12
CA GLY A 120 5.80 -12.85 -0.81
C GLY A 120 5.35 -11.55 -1.46
N PHE A 121 5.14 -10.49 -0.67
CA PHE A 121 4.97 -9.11 -1.15
C PHE A 121 5.90 -8.84 -2.35
N TYR A 122 5.43 -8.06 -3.34
CA TYR A 122 6.22 -7.66 -4.50
C TYR A 122 7.57 -7.09 -4.02
N SER A 123 8.65 -7.86 -4.19
CA SER A 123 10.01 -7.62 -3.69
C SER A 123 10.12 -6.75 -2.43
N ARG A 124 10.16 -7.36 -1.23
CA ARG A 124 10.61 -6.68 0.01
C ARG A 124 12.13 -6.52 0.06
N SER A 125 12.77 -6.53 -1.10
CA SER A 125 14.20 -6.44 -1.26
C SER A 125 14.50 -5.23 -2.12
N PHE A 126 15.38 -4.38 -1.63
CA PHE A 126 15.90 -3.22 -2.32
C PHE A 126 17.41 -3.34 -2.44
N GLU A 127 17.91 -2.95 -3.60
CA GLU A 127 19.32 -2.66 -3.85
C GLU A 127 19.38 -1.22 -4.35
N ILE A 128 20.10 -0.37 -3.62
CA ILE A 128 20.22 1.06 -3.92
C ILE A 128 21.69 1.46 -3.84
N THR A 129 22.04 2.57 -4.49
CA THR A 129 23.41 3.07 -4.44
C THR A 129 23.84 3.47 -3.03
N SER A 130 25.11 3.21 -2.66
CA SER A 130 25.69 3.74 -1.42
C SER A 130 25.84 5.26 -1.43
N ALA A 131 25.75 5.93 -2.60
CA ALA A 131 25.80 7.40 -2.72
C ALA A 131 24.65 8.14 -2.01
N HIS A 132 23.71 7.41 -1.40
CA HIS A 132 22.71 7.95 -0.48
C HIS A 132 23.25 8.19 0.94
N LEU A 133 24.50 7.80 1.21
CA LEU A 133 25.24 8.10 2.43
C LEU A 133 26.43 9.03 2.09
N PRO A 134 26.85 9.91 3.01
CA PRO A 134 28.12 10.61 2.88
C PRO A 134 29.30 9.64 2.78
N ASP A 135 30.33 9.98 2.00
CA ASP A 135 31.52 9.12 1.80
C ASP A 135 32.17 8.70 3.14
N GLU A 136 32.28 9.62 4.10
CA GLU A 136 32.83 9.33 5.43
C GLU A 136 31.97 8.34 6.22
N GLU A 137 30.63 8.51 6.21
CA GLU A 137 29.72 7.55 6.85
C GLU A 137 29.76 6.18 6.18
N TRP A 138 29.95 6.13 4.86
CA TRP A 138 30.08 4.88 4.12
C TRP A 138 31.34 4.10 4.50
N ASP A 139 32.48 4.78 4.58
CA ASP A 139 33.75 4.19 5.01
C ASP A 139 33.66 3.66 6.46
N GLU A 140 33.05 4.43 7.36
CA GLU A 140 32.82 4.01 8.75
C GLU A 140 31.86 2.80 8.84
N LEU A 141 30.80 2.80 8.03
CA LEU A 141 29.83 1.71 7.99
C LEU A 141 30.48 0.38 7.57
N GLN A 142 31.43 0.40 6.63
CA GLN A 142 32.15 -0.81 6.20
C GLN A 142 32.92 -1.50 7.33
N ASP A 143 33.47 -0.74 8.28
CA ASP A 143 34.13 -1.29 9.47
C ASP A 143 33.11 -1.70 10.54
N LEU A 144 32.10 -0.85 10.77
CA LEU A 144 31.10 -1.05 11.79
C LEU A 144 30.34 -2.37 11.60
N VAL A 145 29.90 -2.70 10.37
CA VAL A 145 29.11 -3.91 10.10
C VAL A 145 29.86 -5.21 10.35
N GLN A 146 31.19 -5.18 10.47
CA GLN A 146 31.99 -6.36 10.79
C GLN A 146 31.98 -6.67 12.30
N HIS A 147 31.64 -5.67 13.14
CA HIS A 147 31.84 -5.74 14.58
C HIS A 147 30.58 -5.37 15.39
N ALA A 148 29.57 -4.76 14.77
CA ALA A 148 28.35 -4.31 15.43
C ALA A 148 27.61 -5.47 16.11
N ASP A 149 27.20 -5.27 17.37
CA ASP A 149 26.24 -6.16 18.00
C ASP A 149 24.85 -5.84 17.45
N THR A 150 24.37 -6.73 16.58
CA THR A 150 23.09 -6.59 15.88
C THR A 150 21.92 -7.17 16.66
N GLN A 151 22.16 -7.90 17.76
CA GLN A 151 21.08 -8.46 18.59
C GLN A 151 20.03 -7.43 19.04
N PRO A 152 20.39 -6.19 19.42
CA PRO A 152 19.40 -5.18 19.82
C PRO A 152 18.80 -4.37 18.66
N LEU A 153 19.29 -4.51 17.42
CA LEU A 153 19.09 -3.50 16.37
C LEU A 153 17.90 -3.74 15.43
N MET A 154 17.10 -4.78 15.67
CA MET A 154 15.99 -5.19 14.79
C MET A 154 16.43 -5.50 13.34
N PHE A 155 17.71 -5.75 13.10
CA PHE A 155 18.25 -6.23 11.83
C PHE A 155 19.52 -7.04 12.04
N GLU A 156 19.88 -7.86 11.04
CA GLU A 156 21.22 -8.43 10.86
C GLU A 156 21.93 -7.68 9.70
N CYS A 157 23.24 -7.48 9.77
CA CYS A 157 24.04 -6.93 8.65
C CYS A 157 25.00 -7.98 8.08
N PHE A 158 25.35 -7.83 6.80
CA PHE A 158 26.28 -8.69 6.08
C PHE A 158 27.01 -7.91 4.99
N THR A 159 28.18 -8.39 4.57
CA THR A 159 28.98 -7.77 3.50
C THR A 159 28.96 -8.63 2.24
N LEU A 160 29.05 -7.96 1.09
CA LEU A 160 29.18 -8.54 -0.25
C LEU A 160 30.51 -8.05 -0.85
N PRO A 161 31.61 -8.77 -0.62
CA PRO A 161 32.96 -8.25 -0.84
C PRO A 161 33.30 -7.99 -2.31
N ASP A 162 32.68 -8.71 -3.25
CA ASP A 162 33.01 -8.55 -4.68
C ASP A 162 32.41 -7.28 -5.30
N SER A 163 31.38 -6.69 -4.68
CA SER A 163 30.77 -5.43 -5.11
C SER A 163 30.96 -4.28 -4.10
N ASP A 164 31.76 -4.51 -3.05
CA ASP A 164 31.90 -3.61 -1.91
C ASP A 164 30.56 -3.22 -1.26
N ALA A 165 29.52 -4.05 -1.38
CA ALA A 165 28.19 -3.74 -0.91
C ALA A 165 27.93 -4.20 0.54
N ILE A 166 27.01 -3.51 1.21
CA ILE A 166 26.56 -3.84 2.56
C ILE A 166 25.07 -4.16 2.53
N GLY A 167 24.71 -5.31 3.07
CA GLY A 167 23.35 -5.78 3.18
C GLY A 167 22.81 -5.75 4.61
N PHE A 168 21.52 -5.51 4.72
CA PHE A 168 20.75 -5.52 5.95
C PHE A 168 19.53 -6.40 5.79
N LYS A 169 19.30 -7.30 6.75
CA LYS A 169 18.10 -8.10 6.86
C LYS A 169 17.28 -7.57 8.03
N LEU A 170 16.23 -6.81 7.71
CA LEU A 170 15.37 -6.17 8.70
C LEU A 170 14.36 -7.15 9.30
N HIS A 171 14.11 -7.02 10.60
CA HIS A 171 13.16 -7.81 11.39
C HIS A 171 11.98 -6.93 11.84
N CYS A 172 10.90 -7.56 12.31
CA CYS A 172 9.72 -6.86 12.83
C CYS A 172 9.17 -5.73 11.92
N THR A 173 9.31 -5.83 10.59
CA THR A 173 8.79 -4.80 9.67
C THR A 173 7.28 -5.02 9.41
N PRO A 174 6.50 -3.94 9.16
CA PRO A 174 6.93 -2.54 9.05
C PRO A 174 7.23 -1.88 10.40
N TRP A 175 8.22 -0.99 10.46
CA TRP A 175 8.60 -0.24 11.67
C TRP A 175 7.69 0.96 11.95
N THR A 176 6.39 0.72 12.07
CA THR A 176 5.46 1.71 12.64
C THR A 176 5.41 1.55 14.16
N ASP A 177 5.18 2.63 14.91
CA ASP A 177 5.08 2.54 16.38
C ASP A 177 4.00 1.55 16.83
N GLU A 178 2.87 1.48 16.11
CA GLU A 178 1.81 0.51 16.39
C GLU A 178 2.28 -0.94 16.20
N HIS A 179 2.96 -1.22 15.08
CA HIS A 179 3.43 -2.58 14.78
C HIS A 179 4.55 -3.01 15.73
N LEU A 180 5.51 -2.13 15.99
CA LEU A 180 6.63 -2.40 16.89
C LEU A 180 6.16 -2.59 18.33
N ALA A 181 5.22 -1.77 18.82
CA ALA A 181 4.65 -1.92 20.15
C ALA A 181 3.93 -3.26 20.31
N TYR A 182 3.21 -3.70 19.27
CA TYR A 182 2.51 -4.99 19.27
C TYR A 182 3.47 -6.18 19.17
N ALA A 183 4.41 -6.16 18.24
CA ALA A 183 5.23 -7.32 17.90
C ALA A 183 6.47 -7.47 18.80
N CYS A 184 7.12 -6.35 19.13
CA CYS A 184 8.47 -6.32 19.68
C CYS A 184 8.58 -5.43 20.94
N ALA A 185 7.44 -4.89 21.44
CA ALA A 185 7.30 -4.10 22.66
C ALA A 185 8.24 -2.87 22.74
N CYS A 186 8.47 -2.23 21.60
CA CYS A 186 9.31 -1.03 21.49
C CYS A 186 8.68 0.00 20.53
N SER A 187 9.23 1.20 20.47
CA SER A 187 8.90 2.24 19.50
C SER A 187 9.97 2.37 18.40
N LEU A 188 9.65 3.09 17.32
CA LEU A 188 10.64 3.40 16.28
C LEU A 188 11.80 4.24 16.85
N SER A 189 11.51 5.19 17.74
CA SER A 189 12.55 6.02 18.36
C SER A 189 13.52 5.20 19.22
N GLU A 190 13.04 4.15 19.88
CA GLU A 190 13.89 3.24 20.66
C GLU A 190 14.80 2.40 19.75
N VAL A 191 14.29 1.94 18.60
CA VAL A 191 15.10 1.25 17.58
C VAL A 191 16.19 2.19 17.04
N GLN A 192 15.85 3.44 16.73
CA GLN A 192 16.82 4.45 16.27
C GLN A 192 17.89 4.76 17.33
N ALA A 193 17.48 4.93 18.59
CA ALA A 193 18.41 5.16 19.69
C ALA A 193 19.34 3.96 19.94
N ALA A 194 18.87 2.73 19.71
CA ALA A 194 19.71 1.54 19.78
C ALA A 194 20.78 1.53 18.68
N MET A 195 20.42 1.92 17.45
CA MET A 195 21.39 2.06 16.34
C MET A 195 22.44 3.13 16.65
N GLU A 196 22.01 4.31 17.12
CA GLU A 196 22.91 5.39 17.54
C GLU A 196 23.84 4.91 18.66
N GLY A 197 23.32 4.18 19.64
CA GLY A 197 24.10 3.58 20.72
C GLY A 197 25.14 2.53 20.27
N GLN A 198 24.97 1.96 19.07
CA GLN A 198 25.95 1.07 18.43
C GLN A 198 26.88 1.78 17.46
N GLY A 199 26.77 3.11 17.30
CA GLY A 199 27.65 3.92 16.46
C GLY A 199 27.22 4.01 15.00
N PHE A 200 25.96 3.70 14.66
CA PHE A 200 25.45 3.97 13.32
C PHE A 200 25.26 5.47 13.13
N GLU A 201 25.74 6.00 12.02
CA GLU A 201 25.64 7.43 11.71
C GLU A 201 24.22 7.85 11.26
N PRO A 202 23.87 9.14 11.40
CA PRO A 202 22.50 9.62 11.21
C PRO A 202 21.87 9.28 9.86
N GLU A 203 22.63 9.34 8.76
CA GLU A 203 22.08 9.05 7.44
C GLU A 203 21.81 7.56 7.24
N THR A 204 22.68 6.71 7.77
CA THR A 204 22.45 5.26 7.82
C THR A 204 21.21 4.93 8.63
N ILE A 205 21.05 5.51 9.82
CA ILE A 205 19.85 5.32 10.67
C ILE A 205 18.59 5.76 9.91
N ARG A 206 18.64 6.90 9.22
CA ARG A 206 17.50 7.42 8.46
C ARG A 206 17.10 6.47 7.32
N VAL A 207 18.06 6.00 6.52
CA VAL A 207 17.81 5.09 5.41
C VAL A 207 17.21 3.77 5.91
N LEU A 208 17.79 3.17 6.96
CA LEU A 208 17.26 1.94 7.56
C LEU A 208 15.86 2.15 8.17
N SER A 209 15.63 3.29 8.82
CA SER A 209 14.32 3.65 9.37
C SER A 209 13.25 3.76 8.29
N LEU A 210 13.58 4.39 7.16
CA LEU A 210 12.67 4.52 6.02
C LEU A 210 12.39 3.14 5.40
N ALA A 211 13.42 2.33 5.17
CA ALA A 211 13.26 0.97 4.65
C ALA A 211 12.39 0.11 5.58
N GLY A 212 12.68 0.12 6.88
CA GLY A 212 11.93 -0.61 7.89
C GLY A 212 10.47 -0.20 7.95
N GLN A 213 10.16 1.10 7.88
CA GLN A 213 8.78 1.61 7.83
C GLN A 213 8.01 1.17 6.56
N ALA A 214 8.71 0.94 5.46
CA ALA A 214 8.12 0.53 4.18
C ALA A 214 7.98 -1.00 3.99
N ASP A 215 8.07 -1.77 5.09
CA ASP A 215 8.10 -3.24 5.08
C ASP A 215 9.24 -3.85 4.22
N VAL A 216 10.37 -3.16 4.09
CA VAL A 216 11.57 -3.74 3.45
C VAL A 216 12.16 -4.81 4.36
N ARG A 217 12.46 -5.99 3.83
CA ARG A 217 13.09 -7.10 4.56
C ARG A 217 14.57 -7.24 4.27
N ILE A 218 14.99 -6.92 3.06
CA ILE A 218 16.40 -6.90 2.68
C ILE A 218 16.70 -5.55 2.04
N LEU A 219 17.69 -4.84 2.55
CA LEU A 219 18.24 -3.64 1.92
C LEU A 219 19.71 -3.89 1.62
N ILE A 220 20.13 -3.64 0.38
CA ILE A 220 21.54 -3.65 -0.02
C ILE A 220 21.91 -2.24 -0.43
N LEU A 221 22.97 -1.71 0.17
CA LEU A 221 23.67 -0.50 -0.25
C LEU A 221 24.86 -0.96 -1.09
N ASP A 222 24.82 -0.71 -2.40
CA ASP A 222 25.85 -1.13 -3.35
C ASP A 222 26.43 0.10 -4.06
N PRO A 223 27.74 0.37 -4.05
CA PRO A 223 28.34 1.48 -4.79
C PRO A 223 27.95 1.56 -6.28
N ASN A 224 27.64 0.42 -6.89
CA ASN A 224 27.24 0.26 -8.29
C ASN A 224 25.72 0.18 -8.48
N GLY A 225 24.95 0.25 -7.39
CA GLY A 225 23.49 0.20 -7.40
C GLY A 225 22.84 1.40 -8.07
N CYS A 226 21.53 1.32 -8.28
CA CYS A 226 20.75 2.42 -8.84
C CYS A 226 20.37 3.45 -7.76
N LEU A 227 20.23 4.71 -8.16
CA LEU A 227 19.65 5.76 -7.31
C LEU A 227 18.19 5.43 -6.98
N LEU A 228 17.84 5.60 -5.71
CA LEU A 228 16.45 5.65 -5.26
C LEU A 228 16.01 7.12 -5.17
N GLU A 229 15.22 7.54 -6.16
CA GLU A 229 14.63 8.88 -6.18
C GLU A 229 13.89 9.18 -4.87
N GLY A 230 14.13 10.38 -4.32
CA GLY A 230 13.54 10.82 -3.05
C GLY A 230 14.45 10.65 -1.84
N LEU A 231 15.55 9.90 -1.94
CA LEU A 231 16.66 9.97 -0.97
C LEU A 231 17.70 11.03 -1.40
N PRO A 232 18.32 11.75 -0.44
CA PRO A 232 19.49 12.59 -0.70
C PRO A 232 20.65 11.85 -1.34
N GLN A 233 21.51 12.61 -2.00
CA GLN A 233 22.74 12.14 -2.62
C GLN A 233 23.87 13.03 -2.10
N PHE A 234 25.02 12.43 -1.83
CA PHE A 234 26.22 13.12 -1.38
C PHE A 234 27.32 13.09 -2.44
#